data_AF-A0A1A8FDF7-F1
#
_entry.id   AF-A0A1A8FDF7-F1
#
_cell.length_a   1.000
_cell.length_b   1.000
_cell.length_c   1.000
_cell.angle_alpha   90.00
_cell.angle_beta   90.00
_cell.angle_gamma   90.00
#
_symmetry.space_group_name_H-M   'P 1'
#
loop_
_entity.id
_entity.type
_entity.pdbx_description
1 polymer ?
#
loop_
_entity_poly.entity_id
_entity_poly.type
_entity_poly.pdbx_seq_one_letter_code
_entity_poly.pdbx_strand_id
1 'polypeptide(L)' 'KNGDFIFSSKSGKLTALYSCYHGFTLEGAAEIFCEGDRWSDGPPRCA' A
#
# COMPACT_ATOMS: atom_id res chain seq x y z
N LYS A 1 7.80 -8.66 1.19
CA LYS A 1 8.79 -9.57 1.83
C LYS A 1 9.35 -8.97 3.12
N ASN A 2 9.66 -7.67 3.16
CA ASN A 2 10.08 -6.97 4.38
C ASN A 2 8.98 -6.06 4.95
N GLY A 3 7.72 -6.46 4.74
CA GLY A 3 6.55 -5.66 5.03
C GLY A 3 5.31 -6.39 4.57
N ASP A 4 4.18 -5.92 5.11
CA ASP A 4 2.84 -6.44 4.90
C ASP A 4 1.91 -5.34 4.39
N PHE A 5 0.74 -5.76 3.93
CA PHE A 5 -0.32 -4.85 3.54
C PHE A 5 -1.67 -5.35 4.05
N ILE A 6 -2.59 -4.41 4.24
CA ILE A 6 -4.00 -4.69 4.52
C ILE A 6 -4.87 -4.02 3.47
N PHE A 7 -5.93 -4.72 3.07
CA PHE A 7 -6.99 -4.11 2.26
C PHE A 7 -8.08 -3.54 3.17
N SER A 8 -8.53 -2.34 2.86
CA SER A 8 -9.63 -1.65 3.54
C SER A 8 -10.54 -0.95 2.53
N SER A 9 -11.79 -0.71 2.90
CA SER A 9 -12.68 0.15 2.11
C SER A 9 -12.68 1.54 2.75
N LYS A 10 -12.10 2.52 2.05
CA LYS A 10 -12.02 3.91 2.51
C LYS A 10 -12.83 4.77 1.55
N SER A 11 -13.88 5.40 2.06
CA SER A 11 -14.78 6.25 1.25
C SER A 11 -15.37 5.54 0.02
N GLY A 12 -15.65 4.24 0.15
CA GLY A 12 -16.20 3.43 -0.94
C GLY A 12 -15.16 2.98 -1.98
N LYS A 13 -13.87 3.26 -1.78
CA LYS A 13 -12.77 2.78 -2.62
C LYS A 13 -11.99 1.68 -1.92
N LEU A 14 -11.65 0.63 -2.65
CA LEU A 14 -10.72 -0.40 -2.18
C LEU A 14 -9.33 0.23 -2.04
N THR A 15 -8.77 0.16 -0.85
CA THR A 15 -7.52 0.81 -0.47
C THR A 15 -6.57 -0.22 0.11
N ALA A 16 -5.31 -0.22 -0.35
CA ALA A 16 -4.25 -1.03 0.21
C ALA A 16 -3.31 -0.14 1.02
N LEU A 17 -3.15 -0.48 2.30
CA LEU A 17 -2.23 0.19 3.21
C LEU A 17 -1.03 -0.73 3.46
N TYR A 18 0.16 -0.23 3.16
CA TYR A 18 1.43 -0.93 3.29
C TYR A 18 2.16 -0.51 4.56
N SER A 19 2.84 -1.46 5.17
CA SER A 19 3.71 -1.23 6.31
C SER A 19 4.96 -2.09 6.20
N CYS A 20 6.12 -1.51 6.48
CA CYS A 20 7.38 -2.23 6.51
C CYS A 20 7.67 -2.77 7.91
N TYR A 21 8.40 -3.88 7.98
CA TYR A 21 8.87 -4.44 9.25
C TYR A 21 9.88 -3.52 9.91
N HIS A 22 10.01 -3.66 11.23
CA HIS A 22 10.95 -2.86 12.01
C HIS A 22 12.37 -2.94 11.44
N GLY A 23 12.98 -1.79 11.20
CA GLY A 23 14.32 -1.66 10.61
C GLY A 23 14.34 -1.47 9.08
N PHE A 24 13.19 -1.58 8.41
CA PHE A 24 13.05 -1.28 6.99
C PHE A 24 12.32 0.05 6.77
N THR A 25 12.69 0.76 5.72
CA THR A 25 12.07 2.04 5.35
C THR A 25 11.13 1.85 4.15
N LEU A 26 9.93 2.42 4.24
CA LEU A 26 8.96 2.40 3.14
C LEU A 26 9.35 3.44 2.10
N GLU A 27 9.70 2.96 0.91
CA GLU A 27 10.00 3.76 -0.27
C GLU A 27 8.82 3.72 -1.24
N GLY A 28 8.10 4.84 -1.33
CA GLY A 28 6.91 5.00 -2.19
C GLY A 28 5.66 5.37 -1.40
N ALA A 29 4.48 5.13 -2.00
CA ALA A 29 3.20 5.41 -1.36
C ALA A 29 2.85 4.36 -0.30
N ALA A 30 2.64 4.78 0.94
CA ALA A 30 2.18 3.88 2.01
C ALA A 30 0.72 3.46 1.82
N GLU A 31 -0.08 4.26 1.13
CA GLU A 31 -1.49 4.00 0.85
C GLU A 31 -1.75 4.18 -0.65
N ILE A 32 -2.32 3.16 -1.28
CA ILE A 32 -2.78 3.21 -2.68
C ILE A 32 -4.24 2.79 -2.73
N PHE A 33 -4.98 3.27 -3.73
CA PHE A 33 -6.40 2.96 -3.87
C PHE A 33 -6.74 2.53 -5.29
N CYS A 34 -7.78 1.72 -5.41
CA CYS A 34 -8.26 1.20 -6.67
C CYS A 34 -9.19 2.23 -7.32
N GLU A 35 -8.80 2.70 -8.50
CA GLU A 35 -9.60 3.54 -9.39
C GLU A 35 -10.13 2.68 -10.54
N GLY A 36 -11.33 2.12 -10.36
CA GLY A 36 -11.88 1.15 -11.31
C GLY A 36 -11.05 -0.12 -11.32
N ASP A 37 -10.37 -0.40 -12.42
CA ASP A 37 -9.54 -1.60 -12.63
C ASP A 37 -8.03 -1.35 -12.45
N ARG A 38 -7.65 -0.14 -12.02
CA ARG A 38 -6.24 0.23 -11.87
C ARG A 38 -5.95 0.79 -10.49
N TRP A 39 -4.82 0.40 -9.91
CA TRP A 39 -4.31 1.02 -8.70
C TRP A 39 -3.74 2.41 -9.00
N SER A 40 -3.98 3.35 -8.09
CA SER A 40 -3.51 4.73 -8.18
C SER A 40 -1.99 4.82 -8.32
N ASP A 41 -1.25 3.87 -7.73
CA ASP A 41 0.19 3.76 -7.80
C ASP A 41 0.64 2.29 -7.72
N GLY A 42 1.94 2.05 -7.93
CA GLY A 42 2.57 0.74 -7.74
C GLY A 42 2.80 0.39 -6.27
N PRO A 43 3.04 -0.89 -5.95
CA PRO A 43 3.36 -1.32 -4.59
C PRO A 43 4.70 -0.72 -4.13
N PRO A 44 4.78 -0.18 -2.90
CA PRO A 44 6.02 0.39 -2.38
C PRO A 44 7.07 -0.69 -2.12
N ARG A 45 8.33 -0.25 -2.00
CA ARG A 45 9.43 -1.11 -1.57
C ARG A 45 9.73 -0.87 -0.10
N CYS A 46 10.16 -1.93 0.58
CA CYS A 46 10.73 -1.84 1.91
C CYS A 46 12.22 -2.11 1.79
N ALA A 47 13.04 -1.08 1.99
CA ALA A 47 14.51 -1.09 1.88
C ALA A 47 15.17 -1.20 3.25
#